data_AF-A0A7L2XTD1-F1
#
_entry.id   AF-A0A7L2XTD1-F1
#
_cell.length_a   1.000
_cell.length_b   1.000
_cell.length_c   1.000
_cell.angle_alpha   90.00
_cell.angle_beta   90.00
_cell.angle_gamma   90.00
#
_symmetry.space_group_name_H-M   'P 1'
#
loop_
_entity.id
_entity.type
_entity.pdbx_description
1 polymer ?
#
loop_
_entity_poly.entity_id
_entity_poly.type
_entity_poly.pdbx_seq_one_letter_code
_entity_poly.pdbx_strand_id
1 'polypeptide(L)'
;MEKVTHLEALMFSAVLENCVDQLAILGYITPVSHEDKKEVSHEIKEIIQEELDINSPEVMSTKQESGETVTSTVLKSTECKKQQRKTEDQKSIRHSFKRSKKRPTRAAVKLRKMYADRQYASEVLAITIKKMEETGAFTTLTDANEREKAKKSKLYDILMREEKGKKDIKELQKQLQDVKKQAEKDVQDRDNVIERLKDKLQEKTARLNTESDYMKKRTELQIQLTQKKCSNAENALEKEIQNWKSKTDEEIQLHMETEDFLTEQYQNVKDKLEYWMEKYKKDTEAIDQELDDLRELKAENLETMQRIAKECLAFEATIIIDRSDKETKRKQIEQEALELKSALKVQAWWKGTMVRRFLGPYQELEKYLKEKSGQKETGKKKPGAKR
;
A
#
# COMPACT_ATOMS: atom_id res chain seq x y z
N MET A 1 -118.87 -29.50 -23.35
CA MET A 1 -119.09 -30.22 -24.61
C MET A 1 -120.51 -30.72 -24.60
N GLU A 2 -121.23 -30.53 -25.70
CA GLU A 2 -122.57 -31.11 -25.88
C GLU A 2 -122.43 -32.64 -25.95
N LYS A 3 -123.34 -33.36 -25.30
CA LYS A 3 -123.39 -34.82 -25.42
C LYS A 3 -124.07 -35.14 -26.74
N VAL A 4 -123.37 -35.89 -27.59
CA VAL A 4 -123.92 -36.38 -28.86
C VAL A 4 -125.10 -37.31 -28.54
N THR A 5 -126.22 -37.20 -29.27
CA THR A 5 -127.36 -38.10 -29.02
C THR A 5 -127.00 -39.53 -29.39
N HIS A 6 -127.65 -40.53 -28.78
CA HIS A 6 -127.25 -41.93 -28.98
C HIS A 6 -127.30 -42.39 -30.47
N LEU A 7 -128.24 -41.84 -31.24
CA LEU A 7 -128.34 -42.11 -32.69
C LEU A 7 -127.19 -41.47 -33.47
N GLU A 8 -126.85 -40.22 -33.18
CA GLU A 8 -125.72 -39.53 -33.80
C GLU A 8 -124.38 -40.18 -33.39
N ALA A 9 -124.25 -40.67 -32.15
CA ALA A 9 -123.08 -41.37 -31.66
C ALA A 9 -122.83 -42.66 -32.46
N LEU A 10 -123.89 -43.45 -32.71
CA LEU A 10 -123.82 -44.64 -33.57
C LEU A 10 -123.46 -44.28 -35.02
N MET A 11 -124.06 -43.22 -35.59
CA MET A 11 -123.74 -42.77 -36.95
C MET A 11 -122.28 -42.31 -37.07
N PHE A 12 -121.77 -41.55 -36.11
CA PHE A 12 -120.38 -41.12 -36.10
C PHE A 12 -119.42 -42.28 -35.80
N SER A 13 -119.80 -43.25 -34.96
CA SER A 13 -118.99 -44.46 -34.72
C SER A 13 -118.80 -45.23 -36.03
N ALA A 14 -119.87 -45.50 -36.78
CA ALA A 14 -119.78 -46.20 -38.08
C ALA A 14 -118.88 -45.46 -39.10
N VAL A 15 -118.85 -44.12 -39.08
CA VAL A 15 -117.94 -43.32 -39.91
C VAL A 15 -116.49 -43.41 -39.42
N LEU A 16 -116.26 -43.43 -38.10
CA LEU A 16 -114.92 -43.60 -37.53
C LEU A 16 -114.40 -45.04 -37.67
N GLU A 17 -115.26 -46.05 -37.60
CA GLU A 17 -114.94 -47.46 -37.88
C GLU A 17 -114.47 -47.61 -39.32
N ASN A 18 -115.22 -47.08 -40.29
CA ASN A 18 -114.78 -47.05 -41.69
C ASN A 18 -113.44 -46.30 -41.87
N CYS A 19 -113.17 -45.24 -41.09
CA CYS A 19 -111.85 -44.60 -41.07
C CYS A 19 -110.75 -45.51 -40.47
N VAL A 20 -111.06 -46.28 -39.42
CA VAL A 20 -110.13 -47.25 -38.81
C VAL A 20 -109.88 -48.43 -39.76
N ASP A 21 -110.88 -48.89 -40.50
CA ASP A 21 -110.75 -49.94 -41.52
C ASP A 21 -109.95 -49.45 -42.73
N GLN A 22 -110.16 -48.21 -43.19
CA GLN A 22 -109.34 -47.59 -44.23
C GLN A 22 -107.90 -47.38 -43.77
N LEU A 23 -107.68 -47.04 -42.50
CA LEU A 23 -106.34 -47.09 -41.90
C LEU A 23 -105.82 -48.53 -41.88
N ALA A 24 -106.58 -49.53 -41.47
CA ALA A 24 -106.18 -50.94 -41.50
C ALA A 24 -105.69 -51.34 -42.91
N ILE A 25 -106.50 -51.10 -43.94
CA ILE A 25 -106.21 -51.28 -45.37
C ILE A 25 -104.92 -50.56 -45.80
N LEU A 26 -104.74 -49.29 -45.44
CA LEU A 26 -103.51 -48.54 -45.72
C LEU A 26 -102.26 -49.25 -45.16
N GLY A 27 -102.41 -50.04 -44.10
CA GLY A 27 -101.32 -50.77 -43.44
C GLY A 27 -100.90 -52.02 -44.17
N TYR A 28 -101.86 -52.74 -44.73
CA TYR A 28 -101.63 -53.87 -45.62
C TYR A 28 -101.05 -53.44 -46.98
N ILE A 29 -101.36 -52.22 -47.43
CA ILE A 29 -100.82 -51.66 -48.68
C ILE A 29 -99.42 -51.07 -48.49
N THR A 30 -99.12 -50.47 -47.34
CA THR A 30 -97.75 -50.00 -47.03
C THR A 30 -96.79 -51.17 -46.84
N PRO A 31 -95.62 -51.20 -47.52
CA PRO A 31 -94.75 -52.36 -47.53
C PRO A 31 -94.14 -52.65 -46.15
N VAL A 32 -94.62 -53.71 -45.51
CA VAL A 32 -94.05 -54.27 -44.28
C VAL A 32 -92.62 -54.71 -44.55
N SER A 33 -91.64 -54.12 -43.87
CA SER A 33 -90.26 -54.61 -43.83
C SER A 33 -90.23 -55.96 -43.13
N HIS A 34 -90.16 -57.03 -43.92
CA HIS A 34 -90.29 -58.41 -43.47
C HIS A 34 -88.98 -58.98 -42.86
N GLU A 35 -88.35 -58.24 -41.94
CA GLU A 35 -87.12 -58.62 -41.23
C GLU A 35 -87.24 -58.55 -39.69
N ASP A 36 -88.10 -57.68 -39.15
CA ASP A 36 -88.03 -57.26 -37.73
C ASP A 36 -88.57 -58.29 -36.70
N LYS A 37 -89.10 -59.44 -37.11
CA LYS A 37 -89.60 -60.48 -36.17
C LYS A 37 -88.50 -61.32 -35.50
N LYS A 38 -87.23 -61.19 -35.91
CA LYS A 38 -86.09 -61.93 -35.34
C LYS A 38 -85.11 -61.08 -34.52
N GLU A 39 -85.08 -59.76 -34.68
CA GLU A 39 -84.15 -58.89 -33.93
C GLU A 39 -84.66 -58.53 -32.53
N VAL A 40 -85.98 -58.37 -32.33
CA VAL A 40 -86.55 -58.02 -31.01
C VAL A 40 -86.22 -59.04 -29.92
N SER A 41 -86.12 -60.34 -30.25
CA SER A 41 -85.73 -61.40 -29.31
C SER A 41 -84.22 -61.46 -29.04
N HIS A 42 -83.41 -60.71 -29.79
CA HIS A 42 -81.98 -60.49 -29.53
C HIS A 42 -81.74 -59.18 -28.77
N GLU A 43 -82.37 -58.06 -29.16
CA GLU A 43 -82.23 -56.79 -28.44
C GLU A 43 -82.75 -56.86 -27.00
N ILE A 44 -83.84 -57.59 -26.72
CA ILE A 44 -84.31 -57.82 -25.34
C ILE A 44 -83.28 -58.64 -24.53
N LYS A 45 -82.50 -59.53 -25.15
CA LYS A 45 -81.43 -60.28 -24.47
C LYS A 45 -80.17 -59.44 -24.24
N GLU A 46 -79.87 -58.51 -25.14
CA GLU A 46 -78.70 -57.63 -25.04
C GLU A 46 -78.90 -56.55 -23.95
N ILE A 47 -80.11 -56.00 -23.82
CA ILE A 47 -80.45 -55.03 -22.76
C ILE A 47 -80.40 -55.68 -21.36
N ILE A 48 -80.86 -56.93 -21.20
CA ILE A 48 -80.77 -57.66 -19.92
C ILE A 48 -79.30 -57.92 -19.52
N GLN A 49 -78.39 -58.00 -20.49
CA GLN A 49 -76.95 -58.12 -20.23
C GLN A 49 -76.32 -56.77 -19.83
N GLU A 50 -76.69 -55.65 -20.48
CA GLU A 50 -76.21 -54.31 -20.12
C GLU A 50 -76.73 -53.83 -18.74
N GLU A 51 -77.93 -54.24 -18.28
CA GLU A 51 -78.42 -53.90 -16.94
C GLU A 51 -77.72 -54.66 -15.79
N LEU A 52 -77.08 -55.80 -16.08
CA LEU A 52 -76.30 -56.56 -15.09
C LEU A 52 -74.89 -55.99 -14.89
N ASP A 53 -74.24 -55.48 -15.94
CA ASP A 53 -72.87 -54.97 -15.88
C ASP A 53 -72.76 -53.58 -15.20
N ILE A 54 -73.87 -52.87 -14.99
CA ILE A 54 -73.91 -51.54 -14.34
C ILE A 54 -73.97 -51.65 -12.81
N ASN A 55 -74.33 -52.81 -12.26
CA ASN A 55 -74.54 -53.01 -10.81
C ASN A 55 -73.40 -53.76 -10.12
N SER A 56 -72.20 -53.15 -10.08
CA SER A 56 -71.17 -53.52 -9.08
C SER A 56 -70.46 -52.27 -8.53
N PRO A 57 -70.56 -51.98 -7.21
CA PRO A 57 -69.92 -50.83 -6.60
C PRO A 57 -68.59 -51.24 -5.95
N GLU A 58 -67.51 -50.50 -6.22
CA GLU A 58 -66.29 -50.60 -5.40
C GLU A 58 -65.66 -49.22 -5.13
N VAL A 59 -64.97 -49.12 -4.00
CA VAL A 59 -64.81 -47.90 -3.20
C VAL A 59 -63.33 -47.64 -2.91
N MET A 60 -63.00 -46.44 -2.41
CA MET A 60 -61.69 -46.01 -1.88
C MET A 60 -60.68 -45.60 -2.97
N SER A 61 -59.73 -44.67 -2.74
CA SER A 61 -59.27 -44.11 -1.47
C SER A 61 -58.82 -42.64 -1.59
N THR A 62 -59.06 -41.86 -0.53
CA THR A 62 -58.41 -40.55 -0.28
C THR A 62 -57.50 -40.62 0.94
N LYS A 63 -56.19 -40.38 0.76
CA LYS A 63 -55.22 -39.97 1.79
C LYS A 63 -53.98 -39.42 1.05
N GLN A 64 -53.56 -38.16 1.14
CA GLN A 64 -53.18 -37.30 2.29
C GLN A 64 -51.84 -37.68 2.93
N GLU A 65 -50.83 -36.85 2.65
CA GLU A 65 -49.61 -36.50 3.42
C GLU A 65 -48.79 -35.55 2.53
N SER A 66 -47.85 -34.72 2.99
CA SER A 66 -47.79 -33.83 4.15
C SER A 66 -46.78 -32.73 3.79
N GLY A 67 -46.85 -31.54 4.38
CA GLY A 67 -45.92 -30.45 4.03
C GLY A 67 -44.69 -30.39 4.95
N GLU A 68 -43.58 -29.86 4.46
CA GLU A 68 -42.65 -29.05 5.25
C GLU A 68 -41.79 -28.11 4.39
N THR A 69 -41.07 -27.19 5.02
CA THR A 69 -40.69 -25.87 4.45
C THR A 69 -39.17 -25.59 4.48
N VAL A 70 -38.79 -24.43 3.89
CA VAL A 70 -37.64 -23.55 4.22
C VAL A 70 -36.40 -23.56 3.27
N THR A 71 -36.18 -22.39 2.64
CA THR A 71 -34.96 -21.77 2.04
C THR A 71 -34.00 -22.58 1.15
N SER A 72 -33.73 -22.08 -0.07
CA SER A 72 -32.58 -21.17 -0.31
C SER A 72 -32.46 -20.75 -1.79
N THR A 73 -32.62 -19.45 -2.02
CA THR A 73 -31.74 -18.54 -2.79
C THR A 73 -30.73 -19.04 -3.85
N VAL A 74 -30.58 -18.20 -4.88
CA VAL A 74 -29.34 -17.86 -5.64
C VAL A 74 -29.03 -18.62 -6.96
N LEU A 75 -29.38 -17.89 -8.05
CA LEU A 75 -28.61 -17.64 -9.29
C LEU A 75 -28.57 -18.64 -10.47
N LYS A 76 -28.93 -18.05 -11.63
CA LYS A 76 -28.33 -18.21 -12.99
C LYS A 76 -28.53 -19.56 -13.69
N SER A 77 -28.86 -19.62 -14.99
CA SER A 77 -29.00 -18.56 -15.99
C SER A 77 -29.98 -18.92 -17.12
N THR A 78 -30.39 -17.89 -17.87
CA THR A 78 -30.57 -17.97 -19.33
C THR A 78 -29.57 -18.93 -20.00
N GLU A 79 -29.91 -19.64 -21.09
CA GLU A 79 -30.41 -19.02 -22.32
C GLU A 79 -31.14 -20.02 -23.21
N CYS A 80 -32.31 -19.65 -23.74
CA CYS A 80 -32.98 -20.40 -24.80
C CYS A 80 -33.57 -19.42 -25.82
N LYS A 81 -32.76 -19.07 -26.83
CA LYS A 81 -33.24 -18.42 -28.04
C LYS A 81 -33.54 -19.47 -29.12
N LYS A 82 -34.75 -19.36 -29.66
CA LYS A 82 -35.23 -20.09 -30.83
C LYS A 82 -34.39 -19.70 -32.06
N GLN A 83 -34.15 -20.64 -32.97
CA GLN A 83 -34.75 -20.69 -34.32
C GLN A 83 -34.05 -21.76 -35.18
N GLN A 84 -34.72 -22.86 -35.56
CA GLN A 84 -35.77 -22.98 -36.60
C GLN A 84 -35.18 -23.32 -37.97
N ARG A 85 -35.26 -24.60 -38.39
CA ARG A 85 -35.98 -25.00 -39.62
C ARG A 85 -36.02 -26.52 -39.86
N LYS A 86 -37.12 -26.93 -40.51
CA LYS A 86 -37.36 -28.16 -41.27
C LYS A 86 -37.43 -29.50 -40.50
N THR A 87 -38.66 -29.97 -40.35
CA THR A 87 -39.01 -31.37 -40.59
C THR A 87 -40.27 -31.38 -41.46
N GLU A 88 -40.10 -31.80 -42.72
CA GLU A 88 -41.19 -32.34 -43.52
C GLU A 88 -41.52 -33.76 -43.06
N ASP A 89 -42.72 -34.22 -43.37
CA ASP A 89 -43.17 -35.62 -43.40
C ASP A 89 -42.89 -36.53 -42.20
N GLN A 90 -43.93 -36.70 -41.36
CA GLN A 90 -44.29 -38.06 -40.94
C GLN A 90 -45.80 -38.29 -40.80
N LYS A 91 -46.33 -38.90 -41.86
CA LYS A 91 -47.45 -39.86 -41.94
C LYS A 91 -48.29 -40.09 -40.68
N SER A 92 -49.58 -39.79 -40.82
CA SER A 92 -50.70 -40.75 -40.62
C SER A 92 -50.49 -41.89 -39.62
N ILE A 93 -51.22 -41.83 -38.49
CA ILE A 93 -52.25 -42.82 -38.11
C ILE A 93 -53.18 -42.16 -37.08
N ARG A 94 -54.43 -41.91 -37.47
CA ARG A 94 -55.56 -41.88 -36.54
C ARG A 94 -56.65 -42.75 -37.14
N HIS A 95 -56.82 -43.95 -36.59
CA HIS A 95 -57.89 -44.84 -36.99
C HIS A 95 -59.24 -44.20 -36.70
N SER A 96 -59.87 -43.64 -37.74
CA SER A 96 -61.28 -43.32 -37.70
C SER A 96 -62.05 -44.63 -37.56
N PHE A 97 -62.58 -44.92 -36.37
CA PHE A 97 -63.61 -45.93 -36.19
C PHE A 97 -64.85 -45.53 -37.00
N LYS A 98 -64.87 -45.90 -38.28
CA LYS A 98 -66.08 -45.92 -39.11
C LYS A 98 -66.95 -47.09 -38.65
N ARG A 99 -67.47 -47.02 -37.41
CA ARG A 99 -68.61 -47.84 -36.99
C ARG A 99 -69.82 -47.27 -37.72
N SER A 100 -69.97 -47.67 -38.98
CA SER A 100 -71.13 -47.33 -39.80
C SER A 100 -72.36 -48.06 -39.26
N LYS A 101 -72.92 -47.57 -38.15
CA LYS A 101 -74.36 -47.69 -37.93
C LYS A 101 -74.98 -47.14 -39.20
N LYS A 102 -75.54 -48.02 -40.04
CA LYS A 102 -76.26 -47.66 -41.26
C LYS A 102 -77.32 -46.66 -40.81
N ARG A 103 -77.10 -45.36 -41.07
CA ARG A 103 -78.12 -44.35 -40.77
C ARG A 103 -79.36 -44.81 -41.54
N PRO A 104 -80.51 -45.03 -40.90
CA PRO A 104 -81.72 -45.42 -41.62
C PRO A 104 -81.92 -44.41 -42.73
N THR A 105 -82.09 -44.90 -43.96
CA THR A 105 -82.26 -44.04 -45.13
C THR A 105 -83.39 -43.04 -44.89
N ARG A 106 -83.35 -41.87 -45.53
CA ARG A 106 -84.40 -40.85 -45.37
C ARG A 106 -85.80 -41.42 -45.67
N ALA A 107 -85.88 -42.46 -46.50
CA ALA A 107 -87.06 -43.30 -46.69
C ALA A 107 -87.43 -44.09 -45.42
N ALA A 108 -86.55 -44.92 -44.86
CA ALA A 108 -86.81 -45.73 -43.65
C ALA A 108 -87.22 -44.91 -42.41
N VAL A 109 -86.68 -43.69 -42.22
CA VAL A 109 -87.12 -42.78 -41.13
C VAL A 109 -88.53 -42.24 -41.40
N LYS A 110 -88.83 -41.86 -42.65
CA LYS A 110 -90.18 -41.41 -43.03
C LYS A 110 -91.20 -42.54 -42.93
N LEU A 111 -90.84 -43.76 -43.33
CA LEU A 111 -91.68 -44.96 -43.20
C LEU A 111 -91.97 -45.25 -41.73
N ARG A 112 -90.96 -45.29 -40.85
CA ARG A 112 -91.19 -45.46 -39.40
C ARG A 112 -92.08 -44.37 -38.80
N LYS A 113 -91.88 -43.10 -39.19
CA LYS A 113 -92.79 -42.02 -38.77
C LYS A 113 -94.22 -42.26 -39.28
N MET A 114 -94.39 -42.61 -40.54
CA MET A 114 -95.69 -42.88 -41.14
C MET A 114 -96.41 -44.04 -40.45
N TYR A 115 -95.72 -45.14 -40.12
CA TYR A 115 -96.29 -46.24 -39.34
C TYR A 115 -96.68 -45.80 -37.93
N ALA A 116 -95.83 -45.04 -37.23
CA ALA A 116 -96.13 -44.52 -35.89
C ALA A 116 -97.30 -43.52 -35.88
N ASP A 117 -97.32 -42.56 -36.81
CA ASP A 117 -98.40 -41.58 -36.98
C ASP A 117 -99.74 -42.29 -37.29
N ARG A 118 -99.71 -43.33 -38.13
CA ARG A 118 -100.86 -44.17 -38.50
C ARG A 118 -101.35 -45.03 -37.35
N GLN A 119 -100.44 -45.66 -36.59
CA GLN A 119 -100.81 -46.47 -35.43
C GLN A 119 -101.42 -45.59 -34.35
N TYR A 120 -100.83 -44.42 -34.09
CA TYR A 120 -101.36 -43.40 -33.19
C TYR A 120 -102.75 -42.91 -33.62
N ALA A 121 -102.96 -42.63 -34.91
CA ALA A 121 -104.28 -42.27 -35.43
C ALA A 121 -105.31 -43.40 -35.24
N SER A 122 -104.94 -44.65 -35.54
CA SER A 122 -105.80 -45.82 -35.36
C SER A 122 -106.19 -46.04 -33.88
N GLU A 123 -105.24 -45.89 -32.96
CA GLU A 123 -105.47 -46.00 -31.52
C GLU A 123 -106.35 -44.87 -30.98
N VAL A 124 -106.09 -43.62 -31.38
CA VAL A 124 -106.91 -42.47 -31.00
C VAL A 124 -108.34 -42.61 -31.52
N LEU A 125 -108.53 -43.08 -32.76
CA LEU A 125 -109.86 -43.32 -33.32
C LEU A 125 -110.57 -44.49 -32.65
N ALA A 126 -109.91 -45.62 -32.43
CA ALA A 126 -110.51 -46.78 -31.71
C ALA A 126 -110.95 -46.42 -30.28
N ILE A 127 -110.14 -45.65 -29.54
CA ILE A 127 -110.51 -45.16 -28.20
C ILE A 127 -111.62 -44.10 -28.29
N THR A 128 -111.74 -43.36 -29.40
CA THR A 128 -112.81 -42.38 -29.62
C THR A 128 -114.14 -43.07 -29.93
N ILE A 129 -114.17 -44.08 -30.82
CA ILE A 129 -115.33 -44.94 -31.11
C ILE A 129 -115.88 -45.51 -29.80
N LYS A 130 -115.03 -46.21 -29.05
CA LYS A 130 -115.41 -46.83 -27.77
C LYS A 130 -116.00 -45.82 -26.77
N LYS A 131 -115.37 -44.65 -26.58
CA LYS A 131 -115.92 -43.64 -25.66
C LYS A 131 -117.18 -42.95 -26.19
N MET A 132 -117.37 -42.88 -27.51
CA MET A 132 -118.57 -42.31 -28.11
C MET A 132 -119.77 -43.25 -27.94
N GLU A 133 -119.56 -44.56 -28.03
CA GLU A 133 -120.55 -45.59 -27.69
C GLU A 133 -120.87 -45.62 -26.18
N GLU A 134 -119.84 -45.62 -25.33
CA GLU A 134 -120.00 -45.73 -23.88
C GLU A 134 -120.55 -44.45 -23.22
N THR A 135 -120.22 -43.26 -23.76
CA THR A 135 -120.47 -41.98 -23.07
C THR A 135 -120.97 -40.82 -23.95
N GLY A 136 -121.07 -41.00 -25.28
CA GLY A 136 -121.51 -39.94 -26.20
C GLY A 136 -120.55 -38.76 -26.35
N ALA A 137 -119.25 -38.95 -26.07
CA ALA A 137 -118.26 -37.87 -25.99
C ALA A 137 -116.95 -38.19 -26.75
N PHE A 138 -116.48 -37.23 -27.55
CA PHE A 138 -115.28 -37.31 -28.39
C PHE A 138 -114.01 -36.69 -27.74
N THR A 139 -113.97 -36.59 -26.41
CA THR A 139 -112.90 -35.93 -25.64
C THR A 139 -111.49 -36.43 -26.02
N THR A 140 -111.32 -37.74 -26.21
CA THR A 140 -110.05 -38.36 -26.62
C THR A 140 -109.40 -37.71 -27.84
N LEU A 141 -110.19 -37.38 -28.86
CA LEU A 141 -109.70 -36.76 -30.10
C LEU A 141 -109.30 -35.30 -29.88
N THR A 142 -110.05 -34.58 -29.04
CA THR A 142 -109.73 -33.20 -28.62
C THR A 142 -108.41 -33.19 -27.84
N ASP A 143 -108.27 -34.06 -26.84
CA ASP A 143 -107.05 -34.22 -26.03
C ASP A 143 -105.84 -34.64 -26.91
N ALA A 144 -106.05 -35.47 -27.93
CA ALA A 144 -105.01 -35.86 -28.88
C ALA A 144 -104.54 -34.66 -29.75
N ASN A 145 -105.49 -33.89 -30.28
CA ASN A 145 -105.21 -32.67 -31.04
C ASN A 145 -104.48 -31.62 -30.20
N GLU A 146 -104.89 -31.43 -28.94
CA GLU A 146 -104.20 -30.53 -28.00
C GLU A 146 -102.78 -31.01 -27.67
N ARG A 147 -102.58 -32.32 -27.48
CA ARG A 147 -101.23 -32.90 -27.30
C ARG A 147 -100.34 -32.70 -28.53
N GLU A 148 -100.85 -32.86 -29.75
CA GLU A 148 -100.08 -32.58 -30.97
C GLU A 148 -99.81 -31.08 -31.18
N LYS A 149 -100.77 -30.20 -30.89
CA LYS A 149 -100.53 -28.74 -30.88
C LYS A 149 -99.45 -28.36 -29.87
N ALA A 150 -99.49 -28.93 -28.66
CA ALA A 150 -98.48 -28.70 -27.62
C ALA A 150 -97.09 -29.24 -28.03
N LYS A 151 -97.01 -30.42 -28.64
CA LYS A 151 -95.76 -30.96 -29.22
C LYS A 151 -95.22 -30.03 -30.32
N LYS A 152 -96.08 -29.54 -31.23
CA LYS A 152 -95.71 -28.62 -32.31
C LYS A 152 -95.19 -27.29 -31.76
N SER A 153 -95.83 -26.72 -30.74
CA SER A 153 -95.34 -25.52 -30.05
C SER A 153 -93.94 -25.75 -29.47
N LYS A 154 -93.76 -26.81 -28.67
CA LYS A 154 -92.46 -27.17 -28.08
C LYS A 154 -91.36 -27.33 -29.12
N LEU A 155 -91.66 -27.87 -30.30
CA LEU A 155 -90.70 -27.97 -31.41
C LEU A 155 -90.31 -26.60 -31.99
N TYR A 156 -91.26 -25.67 -32.14
CA TYR A 156 -90.94 -24.29 -32.52
C TYR A 156 -90.12 -23.59 -31.42
N ASP A 157 -90.45 -23.77 -30.15
CA ASP A 157 -89.69 -23.19 -29.02
C ASP A 157 -88.26 -23.73 -28.92
N ILE A 158 -88.04 -24.99 -29.30
CA ILE A 158 -86.70 -25.59 -29.45
C ILE A 158 -85.98 -24.96 -30.65
N LEU A 159 -86.64 -24.88 -31.82
CA LEU A 159 -86.04 -24.33 -33.04
C LEU A 159 -85.61 -22.86 -32.86
N MET A 160 -86.47 -22.02 -32.26
CA MET A 160 -86.17 -20.61 -32.00
C MET A 160 -85.01 -20.44 -31.00
N ARG A 161 -84.95 -21.27 -29.95
CA ARG A 161 -83.82 -21.27 -29.01
C ARG A 161 -82.53 -21.76 -29.67
N GLU A 162 -82.59 -22.75 -30.54
CA GLU A 162 -81.41 -23.23 -31.29
C GLU A 162 -80.91 -22.18 -32.30
N GLU A 163 -81.80 -21.47 -32.98
CA GLU A 163 -81.41 -20.38 -33.88
C GLU A 163 -80.81 -19.19 -33.12
N LYS A 164 -81.38 -18.82 -31.96
CA LYS A 164 -80.78 -17.82 -31.08
C LYS A 164 -79.40 -18.28 -30.59
N GLY A 165 -79.27 -19.49 -30.05
CA GLY A 165 -77.99 -20.05 -29.64
C GLY A 165 -76.94 -20.08 -30.75
N LYS A 166 -77.34 -20.33 -32.01
CA LYS A 166 -76.44 -20.23 -33.18
C LYS A 166 -76.00 -18.80 -33.49
N LYS A 167 -76.81 -17.78 -33.19
CA LYS A 167 -76.42 -16.37 -33.31
C LYS A 167 -75.46 -15.99 -32.17
N ASP A 168 -75.82 -16.34 -30.94
CA ASP A 168 -75.00 -16.09 -29.74
C ASP A 168 -73.61 -16.76 -29.85
N ILE A 169 -73.53 -18.02 -30.31
CA ILE A 169 -72.26 -18.73 -30.57
C ILE A 169 -71.42 -18.02 -31.63
N LYS A 170 -72.02 -17.53 -32.72
CA LYS A 170 -71.28 -16.79 -33.77
C LYS A 170 -70.75 -15.46 -33.27
N GLU A 171 -71.52 -14.76 -32.44
CA GLU A 171 -71.09 -13.51 -31.80
C GLU A 171 -69.93 -13.75 -30.83
N LEU A 172 -70.04 -14.74 -29.93
CA LEU A 172 -68.97 -15.14 -29.03
C LEU A 172 -67.70 -15.58 -29.79
N GLN A 173 -67.84 -16.33 -30.89
CA GLN A 173 -66.71 -16.70 -31.75
C GLN A 173 -66.02 -15.46 -32.35
N LYS A 174 -66.79 -14.46 -32.79
CA LYS A 174 -66.23 -13.20 -33.30
C LYS A 174 -65.51 -12.43 -32.20
N GLN A 175 -66.15 -12.25 -31.03
CA GLN A 175 -65.54 -11.58 -29.88
C GLN A 175 -64.23 -12.26 -29.45
N LEU A 176 -64.20 -13.60 -29.40
CA LEU A 176 -63.01 -14.38 -29.05
C LEU A 176 -61.89 -14.21 -30.10
N GLN A 177 -62.25 -14.16 -31.40
CA GLN A 177 -61.28 -13.87 -32.46
C GLN A 177 -60.72 -12.44 -32.37
N ASP A 178 -61.55 -11.45 -32.06
CA ASP A 178 -61.14 -10.06 -31.97
C ASP A 178 -60.30 -9.80 -30.70
N VAL A 179 -60.63 -10.41 -29.56
CA VAL A 179 -59.78 -10.44 -28.35
C VAL A 179 -58.44 -11.11 -28.64
N LYS A 180 -58.41 -12.21 -29.41
CA LYS A 180 -57.15 -12.86 -29.80
C LYS A 180 -56.28 -11.93 -30.65
N LYS A 181 -56.85 -11.25 -31.65
CA LYS A 181 -56.11 -10.26 -32.47
C LYS A 181 -55.57 -9.11 -31.63
N GLN A 182 -56.36 -8.60 -30.67
CA GLN A 182 -55.92 -7.52 -29.79
C GLN A 182 -54.76 -7.98 -28.90
N ALA A 183 -54.86 -9.15 -28.27
CA ALA A 183 -53.77 -9.70 -27.47
C ALA A 183 -52.50 -9.97 -28.29
N GLU A 184 -52.64 -10.43 -29.54
CA GLU A 184 -51.52 -10.66 -30.46
C GLU A 184 -50.85 -9.34 -30.87
N LYS A 185 -51.63 -8.27 -31.08
CA LYS A 185 -51.12 -6.91 -31.27
C LYS A 185 -50.43 -6.36 -30.01
N ASP A 186 -51.02 -6.51 -28.84
CA ASP A 186 -50.45 -6.05 -27.57
C ASP A 186 -49.10 -6.73 -27.27
N VAL A 187 -48.96 -8.01 -27.65
CA VAL A 187 -47.68 -8.73 -27.58
C VAL A 187 -46.66 -8.14 -28.55
N GLN A 188 -47.03 -7.89 -29.81
CA GLN A 188 -46.14 -7.23 -30.79
C GLN A 188 -45.72 -5.82 -30.35
N ASP A 189 -46.65 -5.01 -29.83
CA ASP A 189 -46.36 -3.67 -29.32
C ASP A 189 -45.42 -3.71 -28.10
N ARG A 190 -45.54 -4.72 -27.23
CA ARG A 190 -44.59 -4.96 -26.12
C ARG A 190 -43.24 -5.43 -26.60
N ASP A 191 -43.16 -6.35 -27.55
CA ASP A 191 -41.90 -6.82 -28.14
C ASP A 191 -41.14 -5.67 -28.82
N ASN A 192 -41.85 -4.81 -29.58
CA ASN A 192 -41.31 -3.58 -30.16
C ASN A 192 -40.72 -2.62 -29.11
N VAL A 193 -41.37 -2.48 -27.94
CA VAL A 193 -40.83 -1.68 -26.82
C VAL A 193 -39.60 -2.34 -26.20
N ILE A 194 -39.61 -3.66 -26.03
CA ILE A 194 -38.47 -4.42 -25.52
C ILE A 194 -37.24 -4.28 -26.43
N GLU A 195 -37.42 -4.31 -27.75
CA GLU A 195 -36.32 -4.08 -28.72
C GLU A 195 -35.74 -2.67 -28.60
N ARG A 196 -36.59 -1.63 -28.64
CA ARG A 196 -36.14 -0.22 -28.45
C ARG A 196 -35.42 0.00 -27.12
N LEU A 197 -35.81 -0.72 -26.05
CA LEU A 197 -35.15 -0.65 -24.75
C LEU A 197 -33.80 -1.38 -24.74
N LYS A 198 -33.68 -2.51 -25.44
CA LYS A 198 -32.39 -3.21 -25.65
C LYS A 198 -31.41 -2.33 -26.44
N ASP A 199 -31.86 -1.70 -27.52
CA ASP A 199 -31.03 -0.82 -28.34
C ASP A 199 -30.50 0.36 -27.52
N LYS A 200 -31.37 1.03 -26.76
CA LYS A 200 -30.99 2.11 -25.84
C LYS A 200 -30.03 1.64 -24.75
N LEU A 201 -30.22 0.44 -24.21
CA LEU A 201 -29.31 -0.12 -23.21
C LEU A 201 -27.93 -0.38 -23.82
N GLN A 202 -27.88 -1.01 -24.99
CA GLN A 202 -26.63 -1.28 -25.71
C GLN A 202 -25.91 0.00 -26.12
N GLU A 203 -26.63 1.02 -26.60
CA GLU A 203 -26.11 2.36 -26.90
C GLU A 203 -25.50 3.01 -25.65
N LYS A 204 -26.21 2.99 -24.52
CA LYS A 204 -25.72 3.55 -23.25
C LYS A 204 -24.50 2.80 -22.72
N THR A 205 -24.48 1.47 -22.82
CA THR A 205 -23.32 0.65 -22.45
C THR A 205 -22.12 0.96 -23.34
N ALA A 206 -22.30 1.07 -24.66
CA ALA A 206 -21.23 1.42 -25.59
C ALA A 206 -20.65 2.81 -25.28
N ARG A 207 -21.52 3.82 -25.10
CA ARG A 207 -21.11 5.18 -24.70
C ARG A 207 -20.31 5.17 -23.39
N LEU A 208 -20.84 4.54 -22.33
CA LEU A 208 -20.18 4.45 -21.03
C LEU A 208 -18.81 3.77 -21.12
N ASN A 209 -18.68 2.69 -21.90
CA ASN A 209 -17.40 2.02 -22.11
C ASN A 209 -16.39 2.97 -22.80
N THR A 210 -16.79 3.64 -23.89
CA THR A 210 -15.90 4.60 -24.57
C THR A 210 -15.50 5.80 -23.71
N GLU A 211 -16.42 6.29 -22.87
CA GLU A 211 -16.16 7.37 -21.91
C GLU A 211 -15.21 6.90 -20.79
N SER A 212 -15.42 5.68 -20.27
CA SER A 212 -14.55 5.05 -19.28
C SER A 212 -13.13 4.90 -19.79
N ASP A 213 -12.95 4.39 -21.01
CA ASP A 213 -11.63 4.17 -21.60
C ASP A 213 -10.93 5.48 -21.97
N TYR A 214 -11.69 6.49 -22.45
CA TYR A 214 -11.17 7.85 -22.64
C TYR A 214 -10.71 8.46 -21.31
N MET A 215 -11.52 8.36 -20.24
CA MET A 215 -11.19 8.91 -18.93
C MET A 215 -9.98 8.22 -18.30
N LYS A 216 -9.90 6.87 -18.35
CA LYS A 216 -8.71 6.11 -17.92
C LYS A 216 -7.46 6.58 -18.66
N LYS A 217 -7.52 6.68 -19.99
CA LYS A 217 -6.38 7.10 -20.81
C LYS A 217 -5.97 8.54 -20.55
N ARG A 218 -6.94 9.43 -20.29
CA ARG A 218 -6.70 10.81 -19.89
C ARG A 218 -6.02 10.90 -18.52
N THR A 219 -6.50 10.17 -17.51
CA THR A 219 -5.89 10.16 -16.17
C THR A 219 -4.49 9.54 -16.19
N GLU A 220 -4.30 8.45 -16.95
CA GLU A 220 -3.00 7.80 -17.13
C GLU A 220 -1.99 8.75 -17.78
N LEU A 221 -2.36 9.42 -18.88
CA LEU A 221 -1.50 10.43 -19.52
C LEU A 221 -1.20 11.63 -18.59
N GLN A 222 -2.15 12.03 -17.75
CA GLN A 222 -1.95 13.10 -16.77
C GLN A 222 -0.96 12.66 -15.67
N ILE A 223 -1.09 11.43 -15.15
CA ILE A 223 -0.15 10.84 -14.18
C ILE A 223 1.25 10.77 -14.79
N GLN A 224 1.39 10.18 -15.99
CA GLN A 224 2.68 10.08 -16.70
C GLN A 224 3.31 11.46 -16.98
N LEU A 225 2.50 12.47 -17.34
CA LEU A 225 2.98 13.83 -17.53
C LEU A 225 3.49 14.44 -16.21
N THR A 226 2.76 14.27 -15.10
CA THR A 226 3.21 14.74 -13.79
C THR A 226 4.47 14.01 -13.33
N GLN A 227 4.53 12.69 -13.48
CA GLN A 227 5.70 11.87 -13.14
C GLN A 227 6.95 12.29 -13.93
N LYS A 228 6.81 12.54 -15.24
CA LYS A 228 7.92 13.06 -16.06
C LYS A 228 8.36 14.46 -15.64
N LYS A 229 7.44 15.34 -15.24
CA LYS A 229 7.79 16.67 -14.72
C LYS A 229 8.55 16.58 -13.39
N CYS A 230 8.07 15.76 -12.45
CA CYS A 230 8.77 15.52 -11.17
C CYS A 230 10.16 14.91 -11.42
N SER A 231 10.25 13.82 -12.18
CA SER A 231 11.52 13.16 -12.48
C SER A 231 12.51 14.08 -13.20
N ASN A 232 12.05 14.96 -14.10
CA ASN A 232 12.94 15.94 -14.73
C ASN A 232 13.46 16.99 -13.73
N ALA A 233 12.65 17.41 -12.76
CA ALA A 233 13.07 18.34 -11.71
C ALA A 233 14.01 17.67 -10.69
N GLU A 234 13.71 16.44 -10.28
CA GLU A 234 14.58 15.59 -9.44
C GLU A 234 15.94 15.39 -10.11
N ASN A 235 15.98 15.02 -11.38
CA ASN A 235 17.22 14.86 -12.16
C ASN A 235 17.98 16.18 -12.37
N ALA A 236 17.34 17.34 -12.29
CA ALA A 236 18.02 18.64 -12.32
C ALA A 236 18.67 18.94 -10.97
N LEU A 237 17.93 18.76 -9.87
CA LEU A 237 18.43 18.92 -8.51
C LEU A 237 19.57 17.94 -8.19
N GLU A 238 19.49 16.68 -8.62
CA GLU A 238 20.56 15.69 -8.42
C GLU A 238 21.86 16.11 -9.12
N LYS A 239 21.77 16.70 -10.33
CA LYS A 239 22.93 17.27 -11.04
C LYS A 239 23.52 18.48 -10.32
N GLU A 240 22.67 19.34 -9.74
CA GLU A 240 23.13 20.46 -8.91
C GLU A 240 23.83 19.94 -7.64
N ILE A 241 23.24 18.96 -6.94
CA ILE A 241 23.84 18.29 -5.78
C ILE A 241 25.19 17.67 -6.14
N GLN A 242 25.29 16.98 -7.28
CA GLN A 242 26.55 16.36 -7.71
C GLN A 242 27.61 17.39 -8.09
N ASN A 243 27.24 18.48 -8.75
CA ASN A 243 28.13 19.62 -9.03
C ASN A 243 28.64 20.28 -7.74
N TRP A 244 27.77 20.48 -6.74
CA TRP A 244 28.16 21.03 -5.44
C TRP A 244 29.05 20.07 -4.63
N LYS A 245 28.82 18.75 -4.71
CA LYS A 245 29.72 17.74 -4.14
C LYS A 245 31.11 17.84 -4.78
N SER A 246 31.22 17.79 -6.10
CA SER A 246 32.52 17.92 -6.79
C SER A 246 33.28 19.19 -6.42
N LYS A 247 32.60 20.34 -6.35
CA LYS A 247 33.21 21.59 -5.86
C LYS A 247 33.66 21.54 -4.41
N THR A 248 32.93 20.83 -3.56
CA THR A 248 33.30 20.64 -2.14
C THR A 248 34.52 19.73 -2.04
N ASP A 249 34.58 18.66 -2.84
CA ASP A 249 35.72 17.75 -2.90
C ASP A 249 36.98 18.46 -3.45
N GLU A 250 36.82 19.31 -4.49
CA GLU A 250 37.87 20.19 -5.03
C GLU A 250 38.39 21.17 -3.97
N GLU A 251 37.51 21.86 -3.24
CA GLU A 251 37.88 22.80 -2.18
C GLU A 251 38.59 22.10 -1.01
N ILE A 252 38.14 20.89 -0.63
CA ILE A 252 38.81 20.06 0.39
C ILE A 252 40.22 19.67 -0.06
N GLN A 253 40.40 19.26 -1.32
CA GLN A 253 41.72 18.91 -1.85
C GLN A 253 42.66 20.15 -1.84
N LEU A 254 42.18 21.30 -2.32
CA LEU A 254 42.96 22.55 -2.31
C LEU A 254 43.31 23.01 -0.89
N HIS A 255 42.40 22.84 0.07
CA HIS A 255 42.68 23.10 1.48
C HIS A 255 43.79 22.19 2.02
N MET A 256 43.72 20.88 1.76
CA MET A 256 44.77 19.93 2.17
C MET A 256 46.13 20.29 1.55
N GLU A 257 46.19 20.53 0.24
CA GLU A 257 47.43 20.93 -0.44
C GLU A 257 48.02 22.24 0.12
N THR A 258 47.15 23.17 0.54
CA THR A 258 47.56 24.44 1.18
C THR A 258 48.07 24.22 2.61
N GLU A 259 47.41 23.38 3.41
CA GLU A 259 47.83 23.04 4.77
C GLU A 259 49.15 22.26 4.77
N ASP A 260 49.33 21.32 3.86
CA ASP A 260 50.58 20.57 3.66
C ASP A 260 51.73 21.52 3.30
N PHE A 261 51.53 22.42 2.32
CA PHE A 261 52.52 23.43 1.95
C PHE A 261 52.90 24.35 3.12
N LEU A 262 51.91 24.88 3.85
CA LEU A 262 52.16 25.74 5.00
C LEU A 262 52.89 25.00 6.13
N THR A 263 52.58 23.72 6.34
CA THR A 263 53.26 22.86 7.31
C THR A 263 54.71 22.61 6.92
N GLU A 264 55.00 22.36 5.64
CA GLU A 264 56.37 22.25 5.12
C GLU A 264 57.15 23.56 5.31
N GLN A 265 56.57 24.72 4.96
CA GLN A 265 57.23 26.01 5.15
C GLN A 265 57.48 26.31 6.64
N TYR A 266 56.53 26.00 7.52
CA TYR A 266 56.69 26.13 8.96
C TYR A 266 57.84 25.25 9.49
N GLN A 267 57.90 23.99 9.08
CA GLN A 267 58.97 23.08 9.48
C GLN A 267 60.34 23.55 8.96
N ASN A 268 60.43 24.03 7.72
CA ASN A 268 61.66 24.59 7.14
C ASN A 268 62.17 25.83 7.91
N VAL A 269 61.26 26.70 8.36
CA VAL A 269 61.61 27.84 9.23
C VAL A 269 62.04 27.37 10.63
N LYS A 270 61.37 26.36 11.19
CA LYS A 270 61.72 25.75 12.48
C LYS A 270 63.11 25.10 12.44
N ASP A 271 63.43 24.32 11.41
CA ASP A 271 64.74 23.68 11.23
C ASP A 271 65.87 24.73 11.13
N LYS A 272 65.61 25.84 10.42
CA LYS A 272 66.53 26.98 10.38
C LYS A 272 66.70 27.64 11.74
N LEU A 273 65.62 27.82 12.51
CA LEU A 273 65.67 28.37 13.86
C LEU A 273 66.52 27.46 14.77
N GLU A 274 66.27 26.15 14.76
CA GLU A 274 67.03 25.16 15.54
C GLU A 274 68.52 25.17 15.15
N TYR A 275 68.85 25.21 13.85
CA TYR A 275 70.21 25.38 13.37
C TYR A 275 70.89 26.66 13.92
N TRP A 276 70.21 27.81 13.84
CA TRP A 276 70.76 29.07 14.33
C TRP A 276 70.91 29.10 15.84
N MET A 277 69.94 28.57 16.60
CA MET A 277 70.05 28.45 18.06
C MET A 277 71.24 27.58 18.47
N GLU A 278 71.41 26.41 17.86
CA GLU A 278 72.54 25.51 18.14
C GLU A 278 73.87 26.12 17.72
N LYS A 279 73.91 26.90 16.63
CA LYS A 279 75.09 27.67 16.25
C LYS A 279 75.42 28.75 17.29
N TYR A 280 74.47 29.61 17.64
CA TYR A 280 74.69 30.68 18.63
C TYR A 280 75.12 30.12 19.98
N LYS A 281 74.55 28.98 20.39
CA LYS A 281 74.98 28.26 21.59
C LYS A 281 76.45 27.85 21.51
N LYS A 282 76.88 27.20 20.42
CA LYS A 282 78.29 26.81 20.21
C LYS A 282 79.24 28.00 20.13
N ASP A 283 78.87 29.05 19.41
CA ASP A 283 79.66 30.27 19.29
C ASP A 283 79.79 30.95 20.69
N THR A 284 78.74 30.91 21.52
CA THR A 284 78.79 31.41 22.91
C THR A 284 79.64 30.52 23.82
N GLU A 285 79.46 29.20 23.77
CA GLU A 285 80.26 28.24 24.54
C GLU A 285 81.76 28.34 24.20
N ALA A 286 82.11 28.61 22.93
CA ALA A 286 83.48 28.85 22.50
C ALA A 286 84.04 30.19 23.02
N ILE A 287 83.26 31.28 22.97
CA ILE A 287 83.66 32.58 23.51
C ILE A 287 83.82 32.53 25.04
N ASP A 288 82.93 31.81 25.75
CA ASP A 288 83.03 31.62 27.19
C ASP A 288 84.28 30.80 27.55
N GLN A 289 84.62 29.75 26.78
CA GLN A 289 85.88 29.02 26.91
C GLN A 289 87.11 29.92 26.67
N GLU A 290 87.15 30.70 25.59
CA GLU A 290 88.24 31.66 25.34
C GLU A 290 88.36 32.72 26.46
N LEU A 291 87.24 33.16 27.03
CA LEU A 291 87.23 34.08 28.17
C LEU A 291 87.75 33.44 29.46
N ASP A 292 87.45 32.17 29.70
CA ASP A 292 87.96 31.42 30.85
C ASP A 292 89.45 31.10 30.69
N ASP A 293 89.92 30.66 29.52
CA ASP A 293 91.35 30.52 29.19
C ASP A 293 92.11 31.85 29.42
N LEU A 294 91.55 32.98 28.99
CA LEU A 294 92.14 34.31 29.22
C LEU A 294 92.09 34.74 30.70
N ARG A 295 91.10 34.29 31.48
CA ARG A 295 91.04 34.52 32.94
C ARG A 295 92.08 33.69 33.66
N GLU A 296 92.28 32.43 33.29
CA GLU A 296 93.32 31.55 33.82
C GLU A 296 94.71 32.11 33.50
N LEU A 297 95.00 32.42 32.23
CA LEU A 297 96.26 33.04 31.82
C LEU A 297 96.51 34.37 32.55
N LYS A 298 95.47 35.18 32.78
CA LYS A 298 95.57 36.42 33.57
C LYS A 298 95.86 36.13 35.05
N ALA A 299 95.28 35.09 35.62
CA ALA A 299 95.54 34.68 37.00
C ALA A 299 96.97 34.16 37.16
N GLU A 300 97.47 33.33 36.25
CA GLU A 300 98.87 32.87 36.22
C GLU A 300 99.86 34.02 36.07
N ASN A 301 99.60 34.96 35.16
CA ASN A 301 100.41 36.17 35.00
C ASN A 301 100.39 37.05 36.26
N LEU A 302 99.26 37.13 36.96
CA LEU A 302 99.16 37.84 38.23
C LEU A 302 99.91 37.12 39.35
N GLU A 303 99.86 35.79 39.41
CA GLU A 303 100.59 34.99 40.39
C GLU A 303 102.11 35.05 40.17
N THR A 304 102.59 34.93 38.93
CA THR A 304 104.00 35.09 38.57
C THR A 304 104.51 36.49 38.90
N MET A 305 103.74 37.54 38.60
CA MET A 305 104.08 38.92 39.00
C MET A 305 104.10 39.10 40.52
N GLN A 306 103.16 38.49 41.27
CA GLN A 306 103.20 38.49 42.74
C GLN A 306 104.41 37.72 43.29
N ARG A 307 104.83 36.63 42.65
CA ARG A 307 105.99 35.82 43.01
C ARG A 307 107.28 36.64 42.85
N ILE A 308 107.47 37.25 41.67
CA ILE A 308 108.59 38.17 41.39
C ILE A 308 108.57 39.36 42.37
N ALA A 309 107.41 39.95 42.66
CA ALA A 309 107.31 41.04 43.63
C ALA A 309 107.75 40.61 45.05
N LYS A 310 107.37 39.41 45.50
CA LYS A 310 107.84 38.82 46.78
C LYS A 310 109.36 38.58 46.76
N GLU A 311 109.90 38.08 45.66
CA GLU A 311 111.35 37.88 45.48
C GLU A 311 112.09 39.22 45.52
N CYS A 312 111.61 40.25 44.81
CA CYS A 312 112.19 41.60 44.86
C CYS A 312 112.17 42.20 46.27
N LEU A 313 111.07 42.06 47.02
CA LEU A 313 110.98 42.52 48.40
C LEU A 313 111.93 41.74 49.33
N ALA A 314 112.13 40.44 49.11
CA ALA A 314 113.10 39.64 49.84
C ALA A 314 114.54 40.07 49.51
N PHE A 315 114.86 40.32 48.25
CA PHE A 315 116.16 40.86 47.84
C PHE A 315 116.39 42.27 48.43
N GLU A 316 115.40 43.15 48.40
CA GLU A 316 115.50 44.47 49.04
C GLU A 316 115.74 44.36 50.55
N ALA A 317 114.99 43.49 51.25
CA ALA A 317 115.20 43.24 52.68
C ALA A 317 116.62 42.72 52.96
N THR A 318 117.15 41.76 52.19
CA THR A 318 118.53 41.30 52.35
C THR A 318 119.58 42.37 52.05
N ILE A 319 119.34 43.24 51.06
CA ILE A 319 120.22 44.39 50.77
C ILE A 319 120.18 45.41 51.92
N ILE A 320 119.02 45.67 52.52
CA ILE A 320 118.88 46.56 53.69
C ILE A 320 119.63 45.96 54.88
N ILE A 321 119.49 44.65 55.13
CA ILE A 321 120.23 43.94 56.19
C ILE A 321 121.75 44.06 55.96
N ASP A 322 122.26 43.68 54.78
CA ASP A 322 123.70 43.77 54.45
C ASP A 322 124.24 45.22 54.53
N ARG A 323 123.46 46.22 54.09
CA ARG A 323 123.81 47.64 54.29
C ARG A 323 123.88 48.01 55.76
N SER A 324 122.92 47.56 56.57
CA SER A 324 122.88 47.82 58.01
C SER A 324 124.03 47.12 58.75
N ASP A 325 124.38 45.88 58.36
CA ASP A 325 125.50 45.12 58.90
C ASP A 325 126.85 45.72 58.51
N LYS A 326 126.99 46.25 57.29
CA LYS A 326 128.17 47.01 56.88
C LYS A 326 128.30 48.31 57.66
N GLU A 327 127.18 48.97 57.95
CA GLU A 327 127.16 50.21 58.73
C GLU A 327 127.42 49.97 60.23
N THR A 328 126.91 48.89 60.83
CA THR A 328 127.25 48.50 62.21
C THR A 328 128.71 48.08 62.32
N LYS A 329 129.25 47.31 61.36
CA LYS A 329 130.69 46.99 61.30
C LYS A 329 131.56 48.24 61.16
N ARG A 330 131.15 49.23 60.34
CA ARG A 330 131.84 50.54 60.26
C ARG A 330 131.83 51.27 61.59
N LYS A 331 130.67 51.37 62.25
CA LYS A 331 130.54 52.00 63.57
C LYS A 331 131.34 51.28 64.65
N GLN A 332 131.42 49.94 64.62
CA GLN A 332 132.29 49.15 65.48
C GLN A 332 133.77 49.51 65.26
N ILE A 333 134.23 49.53 64.01
CA ILE A 333 135.63 49.92 63.68
C ILE A 333 135.91 51.38 64.08
N GLU A 334 134.98 52.30 63.87
CA GLU A 334 135.12 53.71 64.31
C GLU A 334 135.15 53.83 65.84
N GLN A 335 134.33 53.05 66.54
CA GLN A 335 134.30 52.99 68.00
C GLN A 335 135.60 52.36 68.55
N GLU A 336 136.05 51.24 68.02
CA GLU A 336 137.35 50.63 68.33
C GLU A 336 138.50 51.61 68.07
N ALA A 337 138.45 52.39 66.98
CA ALA A 337 139.44 53.43 66.70
C ALA A 337 139.35 54.63 67.64
N LEU A 338 138.16 54.97 68.16
CA LEU A 338 137.95 55.97 69.21
C LEU A 338 138.43 55.48 70.58
N GLU A 339 138.20 54.21 70.90
CA GLU A 339 138.70 53.52 72.09
C GLU A 339 140.23 53.38 72.04
N LEU A 340 140.81 53.07 70.87
CA LEU A 340 142.25 53.10 70.67
C LEU A 340 142.81 54.53 70.83
N LYS A 341 142.13 55.55 70.31
CA LYS A 341 142.53 56.97 70.49
C LYS A 341 142.41 57.43 71.94
N SER A 342 141.40 56.98 72.69
CA SER A 342 141.24 57.29 74.11
C SER A 342 142.29 56.54 74.94
N ALA A 343 142.54 55.26 74.66
CA ALA A 343 143.63 54.49 75.26
C ALA A 343 145.00 55.11 74.98
N LEU A 344 145.27 55.56 73.74
CA LEU A 344 146.49 56.30 73.39
C LEU A 344 146.60 57.64 74.12
N LYS A 345 145.49 58.38 74.30
CA LYS A 345 145.47 59.60 75.14
C LYS A 345 145.76 59.29 76.61
N VAL A 346 145.22 58.20 77.16
CA VAL A 346 145.50 57.74 78.54
C VAL A 346 146.96 57.32 78.68
N GLN A 347 147.51 56.55 77.73
CA GLN A 347 148.93 56.21 77.70
C GLN A 347 149.83 57.46 77.59
N ALA A 348 149.46 58.44 76.76
CA ALA A 348 150.20 59.69 76.60
C ALA A 348 150.11 60.58 77.85
N TRP A 349 148.94 60.63 78.50
CA TRP A 349 148.75 61.31 79.78
C TRP A 349 149.57 60.66 80.90
N TRP A 350 149.61 59.32 80.96
CA TRP A 350 150.43 58.58 81.92
C TRP A 350 151.93 58.82 81.68
N LYS A 351 152.41 58.66 80.44
CA LYS A 351 153.80 59.00 80.06
C LYS A 351 154.14 60.46 80.39
N GLY A 352 153.25 61.40 80.10
CA GLY A 352 153.41 62.83 80.41
C GLY A 352 153.28 63.17 81.91
N THR A 353 152.72 62.27 82.72
CA THR A 353 152.65 62.38 84.19
C THR A 353 153.92 61.80 84.83
N MET A 354 154.45 60.69 84.32
CA MET A 354 155.75 60.14 84.72
C MET A 354 156.87 61.18 84.57
N VAL A 355 156.91 61.87 83.43
CA VAL A 355 157.88 62.95 83.15
C VAL A 355 157.70 64.16 84.09
N ARG A 356 156.46 64.56 84.38
CA ARG A 356 156.16 65.77 85.19
C ARG A 356 156.20 65.56 86.71
N ARG A 357 156.16 64.32 87.18
CA ARG A 357 156.29 63.96 88.61
C ARG A 357 157.60 63.22 88.92
N PHE A 358 158.56 63.21 87.99
CA PHE A 358 159.88 62.58 88.13
C PHE A 358 159.83 61.14 88.69
N LEU A 359 158.93 60.31 88.15
CA LEU A 359 158.75 58.92 88.58
C LEU A 359 159.43 57.95 87.62
N GLY A 360 160.25 57.04 88.18
CA GLY A 360 161.07 56.10 87.41
C GLY A 360 162.31 56.79 86.79
N PRO A 361 162.68 56.50 85.52
CA PRO A 361 163.97 56.89 84.93
C PRO A 361 164.19 58.41 84.72
N TYR A 362 163.33 59.26 85.26
CA TYR A 362 163.45 60.72 85.21
C TYR A 362 163.94 61.35 86.54
N GLN A 363 164.19 60.55 87.59
CA GLN A 363 164.66 61.07 88.90
C GLN A 363 166.03 61.76 88.85
N GLU A 364 166.91 61.41 87.90
CA GLU A 364 168.23 62.02 87.76
C GLU A 364 168.15 63.50 87.30
N LEU A 365 167.05 63.89 86.67
CA LEU A 365 166.85 65.23 86.12
C LEU A 365 166.57 66.29 87.20
N GLU A 366 166.00 65.90 88.35
CA GLU A 366 165.63 66.85 89.42
C GLU A 366 166.87 67.43 90.13
N LYS A 367 167.94 66.65 90.27
CA LYS A 367 169.20 67.10 90.91
C LYS A 367 169.97 68.11 90.05
N TYR A 368 169.78 68.13 88.74
CA TYR A 368 170.51 68.98 87.80
C TYR A 368 169.94 70.41 87.67
N LEU A 369 168.70 70.64 88.10
CA LEU A 369 167.94 71.86 87.78
C LEU A 369 167.90 72.93 88.89
N LYS A 370 168.49 72.68 90.07
CA LYS A 370 168.47 73.63 91.21
C LYS A 370 169.74 74.48 91.40
N GLU A 371 170.79 74.31 90.58
CA GLU A 371 172.11 74.90 90.86
C GLU A 371 172.70 75.81 89.75
N LYS A 372 171.94 76.21 88.72
CA LYS A 372 172.45 77.18 87.71
C LYS A 372 171.60 78.43 87.49
N SER A 373 172.13 79.50 88.04
CA SER A 373 171.79 80.90 87.81
C SER A 373 172.21 81.40 86.41
N GLY A 374 171.41 82.31 85.87
CA GLY A 374 171.86 83.53 85.19
C GLY A 374 172.50 83.44 83.79
N GLN A 375 171.66 83.54 82.75
CA GLN A 375 171.85 84.22 81.43
C GLN A 375 170.76 83.71 80.44
N LYS A 376 170.37 84.35 79.34
CA LYS A 376 170.13 85.74 78.90
C LYS A 376 169.52 85.60 77.47
N GLU A 377 168.65 86.53 77.06
CA GLU A 377 168.50 87.06 75.68
C GLU A 377 168.03 86.21 74.44
N THR A 378 166.85 86.61 73.93
CA THR A 378 166.54 87.02 72.51
C THR A 378 166.31 86.03 71.34
N GLY A 379 165.35 86.44 70.46
CA GLY A 379 165.18 86.01 69.05
C GLY A 379 163.99 85.07 68.76
N LYS A 380 163.49 84.87 67.52
CA LYS A 380 163.44 85.70 66.29
C LYS A 380 162.50 85.00 65.25
N LYS A 381 161.51 85.71 64.68
CA LYS A 381 160.75 85.54 63.40
C LYS A 381 160.33 84.13 62.82
N LYS A 382 159.03 84.05 62.44
CA LYS A 382 158.33 83.47 61.23
C LYS A 382 159.18 82.79 60.12
N PRO A 383 158.66 81.81 59.31
CA PRO A 383 157.31 81.72 58.68
C PRO A 383 156.64 80.30 58.77
N GLY A 384 155.55 79.89 58.08
CA GLY A 384 154.52 80.53 57.22
C GLY A 384 153.92 79.58 56.12
N ALA A 385 152.85 80.00 55.41
CA ALA A 385 152.09 79.27 54.33
C ALA A 385 151.17 78.10 54.84
N LYS A 386 150.12 77.60 54.15
CA LYS A 386 149.28 78.04 53.00
C LYS A 386 147.99 77.17 52.96
N ARG A 387 146.88 77.75 52.46
CA ARG A 387 145.56 77.11 52.18
C ARG A 387 144.73 76.67 53.38
#